data_AF-A0A8H4TSS0-F1
#
_entry.id   AF-A0A8H4TSS0-F1
#
_cell.length_a   1.000
_cell.length_b   1.000
_cell.length_c   1.000
_cell.angle_alpha   90.00
_cell.angle_beta   90.00
_cell.angle_gamma   90.00
#
_symmetry.space_group_name_H-M   'P 1'
#
loop_
_entity.id
_entity.type
_entity.pdbx_description
1 polymer ?
#
loop_
_entity_poly.entity_id
_entity_poly.type
_entity_poly.pdbx_seq_one_letter_code
_entity_poly.pdbx_strand_id
1 'polypeptide(L)'
;MRSTVLAALVAALASTVSAQTTTSCQPLNETCPADLAFGTTHTWNISSSSQLDDTWNITNGVLNYTDDAVGFTINKKLDSPTIRSTFYLF
;
A
#
# COMPACT_ATOMS: atom_id res chain seq x y z
N MET A 1 1.60 1.11 43.07
CA MET A 1 0.34 0.63 42.44
C MET A 1 -0.34 1.66 41.51
N ARG A 2 -0.32 2.97 41.80
CA ARG A 2 -0.93 3.98 40.90
C ARG A 2 -0.15 4.21 39.58
N SER A 3 1.18 4.23 39.63
CA SER A 3 2.03 4.53 38.47
C SER A 3 2.04 3.43 37.40
N THR A 4 1.93 2.17 37.82
CA THR A 4 1.92 0.99 36.92
C THR A 4 0.68 0.91 36.03
N VAL A 5 -0.47 1.43 36.50
CA VAL A 5 -1.72 1.44 35.72
C VAL A 5 -1.67 2.47 34.59
N LEU A 6 -1.09 3.65 34.85
CA LEU A 6 -0.90 4.67 33.79
C LEU A 6 0.07 4.19 32.71
N ALA A 7 1.16 3.54 33.08
CA ALA A 7 2.11 3.00 32.11
C ALA A 7 1.49 1.91 31.21
N ALA A 8 0.64 1.05 31.78
CA ALA A 8 -0.07 0.01 31.02
C ALA A 8 -1.08 0.60 30.03
N LEU A 9 -1.77 1.69 30.39
CA LEU A 9 -2.73 2.35 29.49
C LEU A 9 -2.05 2.99 28.27
N VAL A 10 -0.90 3.63 28.47
CA VAL A 10 -0.12 4.24 27.37
C VAL A 10 0.43 3.18 26.43
N ALA A 11 0.91 2.05 26.96
CA ALA A 11 1.37 0.92 26.14
C ALA A 11 0.24 0.30 25.30
N ALA A 12 -0.98 0.25 25.82
CA ALA A 12 -2.15 -0.28 25.10
C ALA A 12 -2.66 0.64 23.98
N LEU A 13 -2.40 1.96 24.05
CA LEU A 13 -2.73 2.91 22.98
C LEU A 13 -1.68 2.90 21.85
N ALA A 14 -0.44 2.53 22.17
CA ALA A 14 0.66 2.47 21.21
C ALA A 14 0.55 1.30 20.21
N SER A 15 -0.30 0.31 20.46
CA SER A 15 -0.56 -0.83 19.57
C SER A 15 -1.66 -0.57 18.53
N THR A 16 -2.11 0.67 18.38
CA THR A 16 -3.04 1.04 17.31
C THR A 16 -2.31 1.02 15.96
N VAL A 17 -2.40 -0.12 15.27
CA VAL A 17 -2.04 -0.20 13.85
C VAL A 17 -3.12 0.52 13.06
N SER A 18 -2.83 1.73 12.59
CA SER A 18 -3.61 2.34 11.52
C SER A 18 -3.34 1.56 10.23
N ALA A 19 -4.13 0.51 9.99
CA ALA A 19 -4.23 -0.07 8.66
C ALA A 19 -4.78 1.01 7.70
N GLN A 20 -4.36 0.97 6.44
CA GLN A 20 -4.88 1.87 5.42
C GLN A 20 -6.33 1.45 5.09
N THR A 21 -7.30 1.99 5.85
CA THR A 21 -8.73 1.69 5.70
C THR A 21 -9.48 2.71 4.84
N THR A 22 -8.76 3.67 4.25
CA THR A 22 -9.37 4.69 3.41
C THR A 22 -9.59 4.15 2.01
N THR A 23 -10.80 4.29 1.51
CA THR A 23 -11.15 4.06 0.10
C THR A 23 -11.44 5.40 -0.56
N SER A 24 -11.19 5.51 -1.87
CA SER A 24 -11.57 6.71 -2.62
C SER A 24 -13.08 6.87 -2.73
N CYS A 25 -13.82 5.76 -2.67
CA CYS A 25 -15.27 5.72 -2.67
C CYS A 25 -15.72 4.52 -1.84
N GLN A 26 -16.63 4.72 -0.88
CA GLN A 26 -17.08 3.66 0.04
C GLN A 26 -18.46 3.13 -0.37
N PRO A 27 -18.55 1.99 -1.05
CA PRO A 27 -19.81 1.49 -1.59
C PRO A 27 -20.87 1.15 -0.54
N LEU A 28 -20.49 1.00 0.74
CA LEU A 28 -21.45 0.84 1.84
C LEU A 28 -22.21 2.13 2.18
N ASN A 29 -21.67 3.28 1.81
CA ASN A 29 -22.19 4.59 2.18
C ASN A 29 -22.67 5.41 0.96
N GLU A 30 -22.16 5.11 -0.24
CA GLU A 30 -22.46 5.88 -1.46
C GLU A 30 -22.42 5.02 -2.73
N THR A 31 -22.89 5.56 -3.85
CA THR A 31 -22.79 4.90 -5.16
C THR A 31 -21.43 5.21 -5.78
N CYS A 32 -20.62 4.16 -5.99
CA CYS A 32 -19.29 4.26 -6.55
C CYS A 32 -19.25 3.90 -8.04
N PRO A 33 -18.32 4.48 -8.82
CA PRO A 33 -17.96 3.94 -10.13
C PRO A 33 -17.53 2.47 -10.01
N ALA A 34 -17.77 1.69 -11.05
CA ALA A 34 -17.30 0.31 -11.09
C ALA A 34 -15.76 0.27 -11.17
N ASP A 35 -15.16 -0.57 -10.32
CA ASP A 35 -13.72 -0.83 -10.35
C ASP A 35 -13.33 -1.61 -11.62
N LEU A 36 -12.21 -1.23 -12.23
CA LEU A 36 -11.73 -1.88 -13.46
C LEU A 36 -11.29 -3.32 -13.17
N ALA A 37 -11.86 -4.27 -13.91
CA ALA A 37 -11.48 -5.68 -13.85
C ALA A 37 -10.17 -5.96 -14.59
N PHE A 38 -9.35 -6.90 -14.09
CA PHE A 38 -8.16 -7.35 -14.83
C PHE A 38 -8.50 -8.13 -16.11
N GLY A 39 -9.49 -9.02 -16.03
CA GLY A 39 -10.04 -9.75 -17.19
C GLY A 39 -9.13 -10.82 -17.83
N THR A 40 -7.92 -11.07 -17.30
CA THR A 40 -6.99 -12.05 -17.87
C THR A 40 -6.12 -12.72 -16.80
N THR A 41 -5.22 -13.61 -17.22
CA THR A 41 -4.13 -14.15 -16.39
C THR A 41 -2.81 -13.61 -16.90
N HIS A 42 -1.93 -13.18 -15.99
CA HIS A 42 -0.62 -12.65 -16.36
C HIS A 42 0.40 -12.92 -15.25
N THR A 43 1.67 -12.93 -15.63
CA THR A 43 2.81 -13.01 -14.71
C THR A 43 3.75 -11.87 -15.02
N TRP A 44 3.88 -10.93 -14.09
CA TRP A 44 4.80 -9.81 -14.22
C TRP A 44 6.19 -10.24 -13.79
N ASN A 45 7.19 -9.98 -14.64
CA ASN A 45 8.58 -10.09 -14.24
C ASN A 45 9.08 -8.70 -13.77
N ILE A 46 9.13 -8.53 -12.45
CA ILE A 46 9.56 -7.30 -11.79
C ILE A 46 11.08 -7.07 -11.83
N SER A 47 11.84 -7.94 -12.50
CA SER A 47 13.29 -7.81 -12.69
C SER A 47 13.67 -6.76 -13.75
N SER A 48 12.80 -6.55 -14.75
CA SER A 48 13.02 -5.59 -15.84
C SER A 48 12.27 -4.28 -15.56
N SER A 49 12.94 -3.14 -15.68
CA SER A 49 12.38 -1.79 -15.45
C SER A 49 11.18 -1.44 -16.33
N SER A 50 10.94 -2.19 -17.41
CA SER A 50 9.89 -1.96 -18.40
C SER A 50 8.53 -2.58 -18.05
N GLN A 51 8.27 -3.02 -16.82
CA GLN A 51 7.01 -3.70 -16.46
C GLN A 51 6.11 -2.98 -15.45
N LEU A 52 6.54 -1.82 -14.96
CA LEU A 52 5.66 -0.88 -14.27
C LEU A 52 5.12 0.19 -15.24
N ASP A 53 4.75 -0.25 -16.45
CA ASP A 53 3.93 0.54 -17.38
C ASP A 53 2.49 0.71 -16.82
N ASP A 54 1.55 1.23 -17.63
CA ASP A 54 0.13 1.61 -17.37
C ASP A 54 -0.74 0.64 -16.52
N THR A 55 -0.20 -0.51 -16.16
CA THR A 55 -0.78 -1.54 -15.31
C THR A 55 -0.58 -1.26 -13.81
N TRP A 56 0.46 -0.52 -13.42
CA TRP A 56 0.79 -0.21 -12.02
C TRP A 56 1.09 1.26 -11.81
N ASN A 57 0.40 1.89 -10.85
CA ASN A 57 0.64 3.27 -10.45
C ASN A 57 1.48 3.34 -9.18
N ILE A 58 2.49 4.22 -9.17
CA ILE A 58 3.19 4.61 -7.94
C ILE A 58 2.28 5.56 -7.17
N THR A 59 1.72 5.11 -6.05
CA THR A 59 0.79 5.90 -5.23
C THR A 59 1.47 6.64 -4.10
N ASN A 60 2.70 6.25 -3.75
CA ASN A 60 3.50 6.96 -2.77
C ASN A 60 4.99 6.65 -2.95
N GLY A 61 5.84 7.61 -2.60
CA GLY A 61 7.29 7.47 -2.69
C GLY A 61 7.83 7.38 -4.13
N VAL A 62 9.04 6.84 -4.26
CA VAL A 62 9.74 6.63 -5.53
C VAL A 62 10.27 5.20 -5.56
N LEU A 63 10.26 4.58 -6.73
CA LEU A 63 10.85 3.27 -6.94
C LEU A 63 12.19 3.42 -7.65
N ASN A 64 13.18 2.69 -7.17
CA ASN A 64 14.49 2.62 -7.79
C ASN A 64 14.59 1.29 -8.53
N TYR A 65 14.89 1.32 -9.82
CA TYR A 65 15.18 0.09 -10.56
C TYR A 65 16.65 -0.26 -10.41
N THR A 66 16.93 -1.47 -9.94
CA THR A 66 18.28 -2.03 -9.95
C THR A 66 18.45 -2.96 -11.14
N ASP A 67 19.66 -3.47 -11.33
CA ASP A 67 19.92 -4.47 -12.39
C ASP A 67 19.17 -5.80 -12.15
N ASP A 68 18.72 -6.04 -10.90
CA ASP A 68 18.03 -7.27 -10.50
C ASP A 68 16.51 -7.12 -10.44
N ALA A 69 15.98 -6.00 -9.91
CA ALA A 69 14.55 -5.78 -9.71
C ALA A 69 14.15 -4.34 -9.35
N VAL A 70 12.84 -4.09 -9.32
CA VAL A 70 12.29 -2.90 -8.68
C VAL A 70 12.56 -2.90 -7.16
N GLY A 71 13.12 -1.80 -6.68
CA GLY A 71 13.48 -1.57 -5.29
C GLY A 71 12.49 -0.65 -4.57
N PHE A 72 11.99 -1.14 -3.43
CA PHE A 72 11.15 -0.40 -2.48
C PHE A 72 12.02 0.07 -1.30
N THR A 73 12.72 1.19 -1.45
CA THR A 73 13.71 1.64 -0.45
C THR A 73 13.09 2.48 0.67
N ILE A 74 13.46 2.17 1.92
CA ILE A 74 13.14 2.98 3.11
C ILE A 74 14.46 3.49 3.70
N ASN A 75 14.83 4.74 3.45
CA ASN A 75 16.08 5.33 3.94
C ASN A 75 15.88 6.13 5.22
N LYS A 76 14.71 6.73 5.39
CA LYS A 76 14.38 7.58 6.53
C LYS A 76 12.95 7.35 6.98
N LYS A 77 12.65 7.88 8.17
CA LYS A 77 11.29 7.90 8.72
C LYS A 77 10.33 8.49 7.68
N LEU A 78 9.18 7.83 7.51
CA LEU A 78 8.09 8.17 6.57
C LEU A 78 8.33 7.81 5.10
N ASP A 79 9.45 7.17 4.74
CA ASP A 79 9.55 6.54 3.43
C ASP A 79 8.60 5.32 3.39
N SER A 80 7.68 5.35 2.42
CA SER A 80 6.70 4.27 2.19
C SER A 80 6.43 4.16 0.69
N PRO A 81 7.40 3.67 -0.10
CA PRO A 81 7.20 3.44 -1.53
C PRO A 81 6.07 2.41 -1.73
N THR A 82 5.05 2.79 -2.50
CA THR A 82 3.85 1.98 -2.71
C THR A 82 3.45 2.00 -4.17
N ILE A 83 3.17 0.81 -4.72
CA ILE A 83 2.48 0.65 -6.00
C ILE A 83 1.09 0.09 -5.81
N ARG A 84 0.20 0.40 -6.75
CA ARG A 84 -1.16 -0.13 -6.82
C ARG A 84 -1.50 -0.43 -8.26
N SER A 85 -2.08 -1.60 -8.52
CA SER A 85 -2.59 -1.96 -9.84
C SER A 85 -3.64 -0.95 -10.29
N THR A 86 -3.77 -0.74 -11.61
CA THR A 86 -4.85 0.07 -12.20
C THR A 86 -6.18 -0.69 -12.28
N PHE A 87 -6.18 -1.94 -11.87
CA PHE A 87 -7.30 -2.88 -11.90
C PHE A 87 -7.43 -3.62 -10.56
N TYR A 88 -8.55 -4.34 -10.41
CA TYR A 88 -8.90 -5.18 -9.26
C TYR A 88 -9.06 -6.66 -9.68
N LEU A 89 -8.88 -7.55 -8.70
CA LEU A 89 -9.14 -9.00 -8.80
C LEU A 89 -10.33 -9.34 -7.91
N PHE A 90 -11.19 -10.27 -8.35
CA PHE A 90 -12.42 -10.68 -7.66
C PHE A 90 -12.45 -12.19 -7.43
#